data_AF-A0A800CI25-F1
#
_entry.id   AF-A0A800CI25-F1
#
_cell.length_a   1.000
_cell.length_b   1.000
_cell.length_c   1.000
_cell.angle_alpha   90.00
_cell.angle_beta   90.00
_cell.angle_gamma   90.00
#
_symmetry.space_group_name_H-M   'P 1'
#
loop_
_entity.id
_entity.type
_entity.pdbx_description
1 polymer ?
#
loop_
_entity_poly.entity_id
_entity_poly.type
_entity_poly.pdbx_seq_one_letter_code
_entity_poly.pdbx_strand_id
1 'polypeptide(L)'
;MSFDWHTEDEIEWEGLAEPAADTAVSPQHRWRVWLLAGVLLVAGTAVLFVARQLNQRVEAASSAVELDVQASHRVLQEAAQKRDGELFATFLSGRDPEWGNAQVLLVNQGLYLERPLFGLTWLPGSTAVVSATLSLDLQAAELAVVQAYRFDIGRGLTETARLQQTEVYRRAENRFLLSPPLAEFWGEPRQFSTVYLTLHYPARDEVWLRPLAARLEAAVAGVCAEWGADCPANFHLSLDFSISPAAFLPEEREADGLLVLPAPSLAGRPLDETGKAVLYRGYETAVTEAALRQLAGESDSLLYEAALDRILAEKGLRPWPLTPSHWQTIAAAQTALADGAVVWQGQDSPQAERLAHAIVQFLVEEQGVSSRRLLAAVVRDQALPYSIWLSAVMNEVDAAEAAAWDQFVAEQAKSG
;
A
#
# COMPACT_ATOMS: atom_id res chain seq x y z
N MET A 1 6.44 -16.92 38.89
CA MET A 1 7.60 -17.82 39.06
C MET A 1 8.82 -16.95 39.23
N SER A 2 9.23 -16.71 40.47
CA SER A 2 10.38 -15.86 40.83
C SER A 2 11.64 -16.72 40.91
N PHE A 3 12.68 -16.31 40.21
CA PHE A 3 14.01 -16.93 40.28
C PHE A 3 14.80 -16.20 41.37
N ASP A 4 15.08 -16.92 42.46
CA ASP A 4 15.87 -16.45 43.61
C ASP A 4 17.26 -17.10 43.50
N TRP A 5 18.32 -16.29 43.46
CA TRP A 5 19.70 -16.79 43.44
C TRP A 5 20.23 -16.85 44.86
N HIS A 6 20.38 -18.06 45.40
CA HIS A 6 21.19 -18.33 46.58
C HIS A 6 22.63 -18.63 46.16
N THR A 7 23.59 -17.84 46.65
CA THR A 7 25.01 -18.19 46.69
C THR A 7 25.33 -18.69 48.10
N GLU A 8 25.38 -20.01 48.26
CA GLU A 8 26.05 -20.67 49.39
C GLU A 8 27.41 -21.16 48.90
N ASP A 9 28.48 -20.74 49.58
CA ASP A 9 29.50 -21.64 50.15
C ASP A 9 30.66 -20.80 50.72
N GLU A 10 30.46 -20.36 51.96
CA GLU A 10 31.54 -19.98 52.86
C GLU A 10 32.22 -21.28 53.35
N ILE A 11 33.42 -21.56 52.86
CA ILE A 11 34.24 -22.65 53.38
C ILE A 11 35.10 -22.08 54.50
N GLU A 12 34.62 -22.25 55.72
CA GLU A 12 35.30 -22.03 57.00
C GLU A 12 36.24 -23.23 57.28
N TRP A 13 37.56 -23.00 57.34
CA TRP A 13 38.52 -23.98 57.87
C TRP A 13 39.29 -23.34 59.02
N GLU A 14 38.89 -23.67 60.25
CA GLU A 14 39.66 -23.37 61.45
C GLU A 14 40.46 -24.60 61.91
N GLY A 15 41.78 -24.39 61.97
CA GLY A 15 42.66 -25.00 62.97
C GLY A 15 43.34 -26.31 62.59
N LEU A 16 44.67 -26.28 62.50
CA LEU A 16 45.54 -27.01 63.45
C LEU A 16 47.02 -26.57 63.29
N ALA A 17 47.51 -25.97 64.37
CA ALA A 17 48.87 -25.82 64.91
C ALA A 17 50.15 -25.93 64.04
N GLU A 18 50.98 -24.89 64.17
CA GLU A 18 52.39 -24.79 63.78
C GLU A 18 53.30 -25.83 64.45
N PRO A 19 54.45 -26.10 63.81
CA PRO A 19 55.71 -25.92 64.52
C PRO A 19 56.64 -24.93 63.78
N ALA A 20 57.32 -24.12 64.60
CA ALA A 20 58.30 -23.13 64.19
C ALA A 20 59.44 -23.74 63.36
N ALA A 21 59.72 -23.12 62.22
CA ALA A 21 60.98 -23.26 61.51
C ALA A 21 61.39 -21.87 61.00
N ASP A 22 62.55 -21.41 61.47
CA ASP A 22 63.26 -20.24 60.94
C ASP A 22 63.36 -20.30 59.42
N THR A 23 62.64 -19.42 58.72
CA THR A 23 62.92 -19.11 57.31
C THR A 23 63.19 -17.63 57.18
N ALA A 24 64.44 -17.32 56.87
CA ALA A 24 64.92 -16.01 56.51
C ALA A 24 63.96 -15.30 55.55
N VAL A 25 63.51 -14.10 55.96
CA VAL A 25 62.72 -13.20 55.11
C VAL A 25 63.61 -12.77 53.95
N SER A 26 63.48 -13.44 52.80
CA SER A 26 64.13 -13.03 51.57
C SER A 26 63.32 -11.90 50.91
N PRO A 27 63.94 -10.77 50.52
CA PRO A 27 63.23 -9.61 49.97
C PRO A 27 62.86 -9.77 48.48
N GLN A 28 62.60 -10.99 48.00
CA GLN A 28 62.48 -11.27 46.55
C GLN A 28 61.05 -11.33 45.98
N HIS A 29 60.00 -11.14 46.78
CA HIS A 29 58.63 -11.44 46.34
C HIS A 29 57.83 -10.29 45.70
N ARG A 30 58.27 -9.03 45.81
CA ARG A 30 57.57 -7.87 45.21
C ARG A 30 57.65 -7.85 43.68
N TRP A 31 58.76 -8.29 43.09
CA TRP A 31 58.94 -8.28 41.64
C TRP A 31 58.01 -9.26 40.90
N ARG A 32 57.68 -10.41 41.52
CA ARG A 32 56.74 -11.41 40.96
C ARG A 32 55.31 -10.87 40.85
N VAL A 33 54.86 -10.05 41.81
CA VAL A 33 53.54 -9.41 41.77
C VAL A 33 53.49 -8.36 40.65
N TRP A 34 54.54 -7.57 40.47
CA TRP A 34 54.66 -6.62 39.36
C TRP A 34 54.76 -7.31 37.99
N LEU A 35 55.38 -8.48 37.90
CA LEU A 35 55.40 -9.29 36.67
C LEU A 35 54.02 -9.82 36.31
N LEU A 36 53.27 -10.37 37.28
CA LEU A 36 51.88 -10.83 37.06
C LEU A 36 50.95 -9.69 36.65
N ALA A 37 51.05 -8.54 37.33
CA ALA A 37 50.31 -7.34 36.95
C ALA A 37 50.68 -6.87 35.53
N GLY A 38 51.98 -6.90 35.17
CA GLY A 38 52.45 -6.59 33.83
C GLY A 38 51.91 -7.54 32.75
N VAL A 39 51.89 -8.85 33.02
CA VAL A 39 51.33 -9.86 32.09
C VAL A 39 49.83 -9.68 31.91
N LEU A 40 49.08 -9.48 32.99
CA LEU A 40 47.63 -9.21 32.90
C LEU A 40 47.34 -7.91 32.15
N LEU A 41 48.16 -6.88 32.35
CA LEU A 41 48.03 -5.61 31.63
C LEU A 41 48.30 -5.79 30.14
N VAL A 42 49.34 -6.54 29.76
CA VAL A 42 49.64 -6.87 28.35
C VAL A 42 48.56 -7.75 27.72
N ALA A 43 48.04 -8.74 28.45
CA ALA A 43 46.95 -9.58 27.97
C ALA A 43 45.66 -8.75 27.78
N GLY A 44 45.34 -7.87 28.73
CA GLY A 44 44.21 -6.96 28.64
C GLY A 44 44.32 -5.99 27.46
N THR A 45 45.49 -5.41 27.22
CA THR A 45 45.70 -4.53 26.06
C THR A 45 45.65 -5.29 24.73
N ALA A 46 46.15 -6.53 24.68
CA ALA A 46 46.04 -7.38 23.50
C ALA A 46 44.58 -7.74 23.16
N VAL A 47 43.78 -8.12 24.16
CA VAL A 47 42.34 -8.38 23.98
C VAL A 47 41.61 -7.13 23.49
N LEU A 48 41.87 -5.97 24.10
CA LEU A 48 41.30 -4.69 23.65
C LEU A 48 41.71 -4.33 22.22
N PHE A 49 42.96 -4.60 21.83
CA PHE A 49 43.45 -4.34 20.48
C PHE A 49 42.78 -5.26 19.45
N VAL A 50 42.67 -6.56 19.73
CA VAL A 50 41.98 -7.53 18.86
C VAL A 50 40.49 -7.17 18.74
N ALA A 51 39.83 -6.83 19.84
CA ALA A 51 38.44 -6.40 19.82
C ALA A 51 38.24 -5.12 18.99
N ARG A 52 39.14 -4.14 19.09
CA ARG A 52 39.11 -2.93 18.24
C ARG A 52 39.30 -3.27 16.77
N GLN A 53 40.25 -4.13 16.44
CA GLN A 53 40.51 -4.50 15.05
C GLN A 53 39.35 -5.29 14.45
N LEU A 54 38.69 -6.15 15.24
CA LEU A 54 37.48 -6.86 14.82
C LEU A 54 36.33 -5.87 14.59
N ASN A 55 36.08 -4.94 15.53
CA ASN A 55 35.03 -3.93 15.38
C ASN A 55 35.25 -3.05 14.14
N GLN A 56 36.48 -2.60 13.89
CA GLN A 56 36.81 -1.82 12.69
C GLN A 56 36.57 -2.60 11.40
N ARG A 57 36.86 -3.90 11.38
CA ARG A 57 36.60 -4.76 10.21
C ARG A 57 35.10 -4.98 9.99
N VAL A 58 34.34 -5.18 11.08
CA VAL A 58 32.88 -5.33 11.02
C VAL A 58 32.23 -4.04 10.54
N GLU A 59 32.66 -2.89 11.06
CA GLU A 59 32.15 -1.57 10.66
C GLU A 59 32.47 -1.25 9.19
N ALA A 60 33.72 -1.49 8.75
CA ALA A 60 34.11 -1.30 7.36
C ALA A 60 33.34 -2.25 6.40
N ALA A 61 33.16 -3.52 6.78
CA ALA A 61 32.40 -4.48 5.98
C ALA A 61 30.90 -4.13 5.93
N SER A 62 30.32 -3.69 7.05
CA SER A 62 28.92 -3.26 7.13
C SER A 62 28.69 -2.01 6.27
N SER A 63 29.58 -1.02 6.35
CA SER A 63 29.49 0.19 5.53
C SER A 63 29.61 -0.11 4.04
N ALA A 64 30.52 -1.01 3.64
CA ALA A 64 30.64 -1.44 2.25
C ALA A 64 29.36 -2.13 1.75
N VAL A 65 28.80 -3.04 2.55
CA VAL A 65 27.54 -3.73 2.23
C VAL A 65 26.38 -2.75 2.13
N GLU A 66 26.27 -1.78 3.04
CA GLU A 66 25.23 -0.76 2.99
C GLU A 66 25.31 0.06 1.69
N LEU A 67 26.52 0.49 1.30
CA LEU A 67 26.73 1.20 0.03
C LEU A 67 26.34 0.35 -1.19
N ASP A 68 26.65 -0.95 -1.19
CA ASP A 68 26.31 -1.87 -2.27
C ASP A 68 24.79 -2.08 -2.39
N VAL A 69 24.10 -2.22 -1.26
CA VAL A 69 22.63 -2.36 -1.21
C VAL A 69 21.97 -1.06 -1.69
N GLN A 70 22.43 0.10 -1.22
CA GLN A 70 21.93 1.41 -1.67
C GLN A 70 22.23 1.67 -3.15
N ALA A 71 23.37 1.20 -3.68
CA ALA A 71 23.67 1.27 -5.11
C ALA A 71 22.70 0.41 -5.92
N SER A 72 22.43 -0.82 -5.47
CA SER A 72 21.46 -1.74 -6.10
C SER A 72 20.05 -1.16 -6.10
N HIS A 73 19.62 -0.57 -4.97
CA HIS A 73 18.33 0.10 -4.84
C HIS A 73 18.18 1.29 -5.79
N ARG A 74 19.23 2.12 -5.95
CA ARG A 74 19.20 3.25 -6.89
C ARG A 74 19.00 2.82 -8.34
N VAL A 75 19.65 1.74 -8.77
CA VAL A 75 19.46 1.21 -10.12
C VAL A 75 18.05 0.65 -10.32
N LEU A 76 17.49 -0.05 -9.33
CA LEU A 76 16.10 -0.52 -9.35
C LEU A 76 15.10 0.64 -9.46
N GLN A 77 15.28 1.70 -8.67
CA GLN A 77 14.43 2.90 -8.70
C GLN A 77 14.51 3.59 -10.07
N GLU A 78 15.71 3.72 -10.64
CA GLU A 78 15.90 4.30 -11.97
C GLU A 78 15.25 3.45 -13.08
N ALA A 79 15.40 2.13 -13.02
CA ALA A 79 14.75 1.20 -13.94
C ALA A 79 13.22 1.29 -13.84
N ALA A 80 12.67 1.31 -12.62
CA ALA A 80 11.24 1.48 -12.39
C ALA A 80 10.71 2.82 -12.91
N GLN A 81 11.44 3.92 -12.68
CA GLN A 81 11.07 5.24 -13.20
C GLN A 81 11.05 5.28 -14.73
N LYS A 82 11.98 4.58 -15.39
CA LYS A 82 12.04 4.47 -16.85
C LYS A 82 11.12 3.39 -17.43
N ARG A 83 10.43 2.63 -16.57
CA ARG A 83 9.63 1.44 -16.94
C ARG A 83 10.46 0.40 -17.71
N ASP A 84 11.74 0.27 -17.36
CA ASP A 84 12.68 -0.68 -17.95
C ASP A 84 12.62 -2.00 -17.17
N GLY A 85 11.62 -2.84 -17.51
CA GLY A 85 11.41 -4.12 -16.86
C GLY A 85 12.56 -5.11 -17.06
N GLU A 86 13.30 -5.01 -18.19
CA GLU A 86 14.45 -5.88 -18.46
C GLU A 86 15.60 -5.57 -17.50
N LEU A 87 15.99 -4.30 -17.38
CA LEU A 87 17.01 -3.88 -16.43
C LEU A 87 16.57 -4.19 -15.00
N PHE A 88 15.31 -3.90 -14.66
CA PHE A 88 14.75 -4.16 -13.34
C PHE A 88 14.84 -5.65 -12.96
N ALA A 89 14.48 -6.55 -13.89
CA ALA A 89 14.54 -8.00 -13.69
C ALA A 89 15.97 -8.49 -13.35
N THR A 90 17.02 -7.84 -13.85
CA THR A 90 18.41 -8.22 -13.52
C THR A 90 18.80 -7.97 -12.05
N PHE A 91 17.98 -7.21 -11.32
CA PHE A 91 18.15 -6.91 -9.90
C PHE A 91 17.15 -7.65 -9.00
N LEU A 92 16.35 -8.56 -9.55
CA LEU A 92 15.44 -9.41 -8.80
C LEU A 92 16.09 -10.75 -8.44
N SER A 93 15.72 -11.27 -7.27
CA SER A 93 16.09 -12.62 -6.85
C SER A 93 15.29 -13.67 -7.62
N GLY A 94 15.97 -14.63 -8.24
CA GLY A 94 15.32 -15.77 -8.90
C GLY A 94 14.75 -16.85 -7.96
N ARG A 95 14.64 -16.57 -6.64
CA ARG A 95 14.17 -17.53 -5.64
C ARG A 95 12.65 -17.76 -5.67
N ASP A 96 11.92 -16.75 -6.13
CA ASP A 96 10.46 -16.75 -6.25
C ASP A 96 10.08 -16.16 -7.61
N PRO A 97 9.88 -17.01 -8.63
CA PRO A 97 9.56 -16.55 -9.98
C PRO A 97 8.22 -15.82 -10.07
N GLU A 98 7.21 -16.22 -9.29
CA GLU A 98 5.87 -15.60 -9.33
C GLU A 98 5.94 -14.18 -8.76
N TRP A 99 6.56 -14.03 -7.59
CA TRP A 99 6.81 -12.71 -7.01
C TRP A 99 7.64 -11.82 -7.94
N GLY A 100 8.70 -12.37 -8.55
CA GLY A 100 9.57 -11.62 -9.47
C GLY A 100 8.83 -11.16 -10.73
N ASN A 101 8.00 -12.03 -11.32
CA ASN A 101 7.19 -11.70 -12.49
C ASN A 101 6.16 -10.61 -12.18
N ALA A 102 5.51 -10.68 -11.01
CA ALA A 102 4.57 -9.65 -10.59
C ALA A 102 5.26 -8.28 -10.49
N GLN A 103 6.46 -8.22 -9.92
CA GLN A 103 7.23 -6.96 -9.83
C GLN A 103 7.59 -6.39 -11.22
N VAL A 104 8.04 -7.24 -12.15
CA VAL A 104 8.35 -6.82 -13.53
C VAL A 104 7.10 -6.30 -14.24
N LEU A 105 5.96 -6.97 -14.04
CA LEU A 105 4.68 -6.53 -14.60
C LEU A 105 4.28 -5.15 -14.05
N LEU A 106 4.40 -4.93 -12.75
CA LEU A 106 4.18 -3.62 -12.14
C LEU A 106 5.10 -2.54 -12.72
N VAL A 107 6.38 -2.84 -12.96
CA VAL A 107 7.31 -1.87 -13.58
C VAL A 107 6.88 -1.54 -15.00
N ASN A 108 6.55 -2.55 -15.82
CA ASN A 108 6.13 -2.37 -17.21
C ASN A 108 4.83 -1.55 -17.33
N GLN A 109 3.88 -1.75 -16.40
CA GLN A 109 2.63 -1.00 -16.34
C GLN A 109 2.79 0.38 -15.65
N GLY A 110 3.96 0.70 -15.11
CA GLY A 110 4.20 1.94 -14.37
C GLY A 110 3.57 1.96 -12.97
N LEU A 111 3.18 0.80 -12.43
CA LEU A 111 2.55 0.62 -11.12
C LEU A 111 3.54 0.31 -9.98
N TYR A 112 4.83 0.07 -10.29
CA TYR A 112 5.81 -0.20 -9.23
C TYR A 112 6.01 0.98 -8.28
N LEU A 113 6.08 2.20 -8.81
CA LEU A 113 6.18 3.43 -8.01
C LEU A 113 4.82 4.05 -7.75
N GLU A 114 3.95 4.06 -8.75
CA GLU A 114 2.60 4.63 -8.65
C GLU A 114 1.69 3.79 -7.76
N ARG A 115 0.66 4.41 -7.19
CA ARG A 115 -0.27 3.76 -6.27
C ARG A 115 -1.71 4.15 -6.62
N PRO A 116 -2.19 3.88 -7.85
CA PRO A 116 -3.47 4.37 -8.33
C PRO A 116 -4.67 3.83 -7.55
N LEU A 117 -4.58 2.62 -6.99
CA LEU A 117 -5.60 2.08 -6.07
C LEU A 117 -5.92 3.04 -4.92
N PHE A 118 -4.93 3.80 -4.47
CA PHE A 118 -5.05 4.77 -3.38
C PHE A 118 -5.18 6.22 -3.88
N GLY A 119 -5.29 6.45 -5.19
CA GLY A 119 -5.27 7.80 -5.77
C GLY A 119 -3.94 8.54 -5.55
N LEU A 120 -2.86 7.78 -5.34
CA LEU A 120 -1.54 8.30 -5.00
C LEU A 120 -0.64 8.32 -6.24
N THR A 121 -0.15 9.50 -6.59
CA THR A 121 0.85 9.70 -7.64
C THR A 121 2.24 9.88 -7.03
N TRP A 122 3.22 9.09 -7.44
CA TRP A 122 4.58 9.18 -6.91
C TRP A 122 5.24 10.53 -7.28
N LEU A 123 6.03 11.09 -6.35
CA LEU A 123 6.82 12.30 -6.58
C LEU A 123 8.28 11.93 -6.89
N PRO A 124 8.76 12.16 -8.13
CA PRO A 124 10.14 11.86 -8.49
C PRO A 124 11.16 12.58 -7.61
N GLY A 125 12.22 11.88 -7.22
CA GLY A 125 13.29 12.42 -6.36
C GLY A 125 12.93 12.53 -4.88
N SER A 126 11.73 12.10 -4.47
CA SER A 126 11.32 12.06 -3.06
C SER A 126 11.76 10.79 -2.31
N THR A 127 12.26 9.78 -3.02
CA THR A 127 12.71 8.52 -2.44
C THR A 127 13.94 8.73 -1.56
N ALA A 128 13.85 8.37 -0.29
CA ALA A 128 14.96 8.44 0.66
C ALA A 128 15.12 7.11 1.40
N VAL A 129 16.34 6.57 1.45
CA VAL A 129 16.69 5.45 2.32
C VAL A 129 16.92 6.01 3.72
N VAL A 130 16.07 5.63 4.68
CA VAL A 130 16.12 6.14 6.06
C VAL A 130 16.99 5.28 6.95
N SER A 131 16.98 3.97 6.73
CA SER A 131 17.82 3.03 7.47
C SER A 131 18.08 1.76 6.69
N ALA A 132 19.25 1.16 6.89
CA ALA A 132 19.59 -0.18 6.45
C ALA A 132 19.83 -1.08 7.67
N THR A 133 19.12 -2.20 7.77
CA THR A 133 19.37 -3.23 8.78
C THR A 133 20.06 -4.41 8.12
N LEU A 134 21.28 -4.71 8.54
CA LEU A 134 22.08 -5.81 7.98
C LEU A 134 21.95 -7.07 8.84
N SER A 135 21.89 -8.21 8.17
CA SER A 135 22.06 -9.52 8.80
C SER A 135 23.48 -9.71 9.34
N LEU A 136 23.64 -10.55 10.37
CA LEU A 136 24.94 -10.80 11.02
C LEU A 136 25.99 -11.40 10.08
N ASP A 137 25.57 -12.16 9.06
CA ASP A 137 26.44 -12.76 8.05
C ASP A 137 26.66 -11.86 6.82
N LEU A 138 26.05 -10.67 6.82
CA LEU A 138 26.08 -9.69 5.73
C LEU A 138 25.59 -10.27 4.39
N GLN A 139 24.70 -11.27 4.42
CA GLN A 139 24.11 -11.87 3.22
C GLN A 139 22.69 -11.37 2.92
N ALA A 140 22.11 -10.61 3.84
CA ALA A 140 20.81 -9.97 3.69
C ALA A 140 20.80 -8.57 4.30
N ALA A 141 19.98 -7.70 3.73
CA ALA A 141 19.75 -6.35 4.20
C ALA A 141 18.27 -5.99 4.07
N GLU A 142 17.74 -5.25 5.03
CA GLU A 142 16.41 -4.64 4.95
C GLU A 142 16.58 -3.13 4.84
N LEU A 143 16.08 -2.54 3.77
CA LEU A 143 16.03 -1.09 3.59
C LEU A 143 14.68 -0.55 3.99
N ALA A 144 14.66 0.45 4.88
CA ALA A 144 13.48 1.28 5.09
C ALA A 144 13.54 2.46 4.12
N VAL A 145 12.63 2.48 3.16
CA VAL A 145 12.57 3.46 2.07
C VAL A 145 11.34 4.32 2.27
N VAL A 146 11.52 5.64 2.29
CA VAL A 146 10.42 6.60 2.36
C VAL A 146 10.18 7.19 0.99
N GLN A 147 8.92 7.21 0.57
CA GLN A 147 8.48 7.79 -0.69
C GLN A 147 7.39 8.82 -0.41
N ALA A 148 7.41 9.93 -1.15
CA ALA A 148 6.36 10.92 -1.10
C ALA A 148 5.42 10.75 -2.29
N TYR A 149 4.14 10.94 -2.01
CA TYR A 149 3.05 10.82 -2.98
C TYR A 149 2.19 12.06 -2.95
N ARG A 150 1.80 12.53 -4.14
CA ARG A 150 0.79 13.56 -4.30
C ARG A 150 -0.57 12.91 -4.49
N PHE A 151 -1.61 13.51 -3.91
CA PHE A 151 -2.99 13.09 -4.14
C PHE A 151 -3.94 14.28 -4.17
N ASP A 152 -5.07 14.10 -4.84
CA ASP A 152 -6.10 15.14 -4.99
C ASP A 152 -7.09 15.11 -3.81
N ILE A 153 -7.28 16.25 -3.16
CA ILE A 153 -8.26 16.44 -2.09
C ILE A 153 -9.56 17.10 -2.59
N GLY A 154 -9.66 17.32 -3.90
CA GLY A 154 -10.76 17.95 -4.60
C GLY A 154 -10.48 19.40 -4.98
N ARG A 155 -11.25 19.91 -5.96
CA ARG A 155 -11.20 21.32 -6.42
C ARG A 155 -9.81 21.75 -6.92
N GLY A 156 -9.03 20.81 -7.47
CA GLY A 156 -7.68 21.05 -7.98
C GLY A 156 -6.64 21.29 -6.88
N LEU A 157 -6.97 21.04 -5.62
CA LEU A 157 -6.01 21.10 -4.52
C LEU A 157 -5.36 19.74 -4.33
N THR A 158 -4.05 19.75 -4.07
CA THR A 158 -3.28 18.52 -3.83
C THR A 158 -2.52 18.59 -2.52
N GLU A 159 -2.40 17.44 -1.86
CA GLU A 159 -1.60 17.26 -0.66
C GLU A 159 -0.51 16.21 -0.90
N THR A 160 0.43 16.11 0.06
CA THR A 160 1.53 15.15 0.01
C THR A 160 1.44 14.18 1.18
N ALA A 161 1.47 12.89 0.89
CA ALA A 161 1.55 11.80 1.86
C ALA A 161 2.94 11.17 1.83
N ARG A 162 3.44 10.69 2.98
CA ARG A 162 4.70 9.94 3.05
C ARG A 162 4.46 8.53 3.55
N LEU A 163 4.93 7.57 2.76
CA LEU A 163 4.83 6.15 3.08
C LEU A 163 6.23 5.55 3.20
N GLN A 164 6.43 4.72 4.22
CA GLN A 164 7.64 3.94 4.42
C GLN A 164 7.42 2.50 3.99
N GLN A 165 8.20 2.03 3.02
CA GLN A 165 8.24 0.64 2.59
C GLN A 165 9.48 -0.04 3.15
N THR A 166 9.41 -1.36 3.33
CA THR A 166 10.57 -2.18 3.67
C THR A 166 10.92 -3.05 2.48
N GLU A 167 12.10 -2.84 1.91
CA GLU A 167 12.63 -3.62 0.80
C GLU A 167 13.70 -4.59 1.31
N VAL A 168 13.56 -5.87 0.97
CA VAL A 168 14.48 -6.92 1.41
C VAL A 168 15.45 -7.26 0.29
N TYR A 169 16.73 -7.20 0.61
CA TYR A 169 17.82 -7.53 -0.30
C TYR A 169 18.57 -8.75 0.17
N ARG A 170 18.98 -9.60 -0.77
CA ARG A 170 19.83 -10.77 -0.50
C ARG A 170 21.02 -10.77 -1.43
N ARG A 171 22.16 -11.18 -0.89
CA ARG A 171 23.41 -11.29 -1.62
C ARG A 171 23.35 -12.51 -2.56
N ALA A 172 23.57 -12.23 -3.84
CA ALA A 172 23.95 -13.23 -4.84
C ALA A 172 25.48 -13.25 -4.96
N GLU A 173 26.04 -13.87 -6.00
CA GLU A 173 27.50 -14.04 -6.16
C GLU A 173 28.26 -12.70 -6.03
N ASN A 174 27.80 -11.65 -6.71
CA ASN A 174 28.55 -10.38 -6.83
C ASN A 174 27.73 -9.12 -6.54
N ARG A 175 26.46 -9.24 -6.13
CA ARG A 175 25.58 -8.07 -5.87
C ARG A 175 24.42 -8.42 -4.94
N PHE A 176 23.76 -7.39 -4.41
CA PHE A 176 22.50 -7.54 -3.70
C PHE A 176 21.34 -7.47 -4.68
N LEU A 177 20.39 -8.39 -4.54
CA LEU A 177 19.18 -8.50 -5.35
C LEU A 177 17.95 -8.27 -4.47
N LEU A 178 16.97 -7.52 -4.97
CA LEU A 178 15.68 -7.37 -4.32
C LEU A 178 15.00 -8.74 -4.27
N SER A 179 14.52 -9.12 -3.09
CA SER A 179 14.01 -10.44 -2.78
C SER A 179 12.67 -10.32 -2.06
N PRO A 180 11.79 -11.35 -2.17
CA PRO A 180 10.60 -11.38 -1.33
C PRO A 180 10.99 -11.44 0.16
N PRO A 181 10.28 -10.73 1.04
CA PRO A 181 10.40 -10.94 2.48
C PRO A 181 10.01 -12.38 2.85
N LEU A 182 10.65 -12.94 3.88
CA LEU A 182 10.30 -14.29 4.35
C LEU A 182 8.98 -14.31 5.12
N ALA A 183 8.45 -15.50 5.36
CA ALA A 183 7.22 -15.68 6.14
C ALA A 183 7.32 -15.03 7.54
N GLU A 184 8.48 -15.08 8.20
CA GLU A 184 8.68 -14.50 9.52
C GLU A 184 8.55 -12.97 9.53
N PHE A 185 8.84 -12.32 8.40
CA PHE A 185 8.64 -10.87 8.26
C PHE A 185 7.16 -10.51 8.38
N TRP A 186 6.30 -11.27 7.70
CA TRP A 186 4.84 -11.08 7.66
C TRP A 186 4.14 -11.60 8.93
N GLY A 187 4.72 -12.62 9.56
CA GLY A 187 4.11 -13.34 10.66
C GLY A 187 3.00 -14.29 10.19
N GLU A 188 2.41 -14.99 11.15
CA GLU A 188 1.35 -15.97 10.86
C GLU A 188 0.13 -15.30 10.21
N PRO A 189 -0.53 -15.95 9.23
CA PRO A 189 -1.79 -15.47 8.70
C PRO A 189 -2.86 -15.44 9.80
N ARG A 190 -3.67 -14.38 9.78
CA ARG A 190 -4.78 -14.15 10.70
C ARG A 190 -6.06 -13.94 9.91
N GLN A 191 -7.17 -14.19 10.58
CA GLN A 191 -8.48 -13.78 10.08
C GLN A 191 -9.28 -13.10 11.19
N PHE A 192 -10.15 -12.17 10.81
CA PHE A 192 -11.23 -11.72 11.68
C PHE A 192 -12.49 -11.49 10.84
N SER A 193 -13.67 -11.63 11.47
CA SER A 193 -14.96 -11.38 10.82
C SER A 193 -15.79 -10.37 11.61
N THR A 194 -16.56 -9.58 10.88
CA THR A 194 -17.57 -8.62 11.36
C THR A 194 -18.95 -9.03 10.82
N VAL A 195 -19.92 -8.11 10.76
CA VAL A 195 -21.25 -8.42 10.24
C VAL A 195 -21.22 -8.54 8.72
N TYR A 196 -20.51 -7.63 8.04
CA TYR A 196 -20.46 -7.60 6.57
C TYR A 196 -19.13 -8.05 5.97
N LEU A 197 -18.08 -8.22 6.77
CA LEU A 197 -16.73 -8.48 6.25
C LEU A 197 -16.07 -9.69 6.92
N THR A 198 -15.28 -10.43 6.14
CA THR A 198 -14.22 -11.33 6.64
C THR A 198 -12.89 -10.85 6.09
N LEU A 199 -11.91 -10.58 6.94
CA LEU A 199 -10.59 -10.11 6.53
C LEU A 199 -9.55 -11.18 6.81
N HIS A 200 -8.80 -11.57 5.77
CA HIS A 200 -7.59 -12.39 5.85
C HIS A 200 -6.36 -11.47 5.73
N TYR A 201 -5.37 -11.62 6.60
CA TYR A 201 -4.22 -10.70 6.64
C TYR A 201 -3.00 -11.27 7.38
N PRO A 202 -1.79 -10.77 7.11
CA PRO A 202 -0.59 -11.13 7.88
C PRO A 202 -0.61 -10.50 9.28
N ALA A 203 -0.18 -11.24 10.32
CA ALA A 203 -0.15 -10.75 11.71
C ALA A 203 0.58 -9.41 11.88
N ARG A 204 1.61 -9.15 11.06
CA ARG A 204 2.36 -7.87 11.05
C ARG A 204 1.46 -6.64 10.88
N ASP A 205 0.35 -6.77 10.15
CA ASP A 205 -0.52 -5.65 9.79
C ASP A 205 -1.74 -5.50 10.71
N GLU A 206 -1.87 -6.33 11.74
CA GLU A 206 -3.00 -6.33 12.67
C GLU A 206 -3.24 -4.95 13.31
N VAL A 207 -2.17 -4.25 13.69
CA VAL A 207 -2.23 -2.91 14.31
C VAL A 207 -2.88 -1.86 13.40
N TRP A 208 -2.74 -2.02 12.08
CA TRP A 208 -3.30 -1.11 11.08
C TRP A 208 -4.69 -1.57 10.63
N LEU A 209 -4.89 -2.87 10.52
CA LEU A 209 -6.12 -3.45 10.00
C LEU A 209 -7.25 -3.43 11.01
N ARG A 210 -7.00 -3.55 12.31
CA ARG A 210 -8.07 -3.43 13.33
C ARG A 210 -8.84 -2.10 13.27
N PRO A 211 -8.18 -0.92 13.28
CA PRO A 211 -8.90 0.35 13.12
C PRO A 211 -9.48 0.53 11.71
N LEU A 212 -8.80 0.04 10.67
CA LEU A 212 -9.32 0.08 9.30
C LEU A 212 -10.61 -0.75 9.17
N ALA A 213 -10.67 -1.92 9.80
CA ALA A 213 -11.81 -2.83 9.80
C ALA A 213 -13.12 -2.14 10.17
N ALA A 214 -13.11 -1.37 11.26
CA ALA A 214 -14.30 -0.66 11.74
C ALA A 214 -14.78 0.39 10.72
N ARG A 215 -13.83 1.02 10.01
CA ARG A 215 -14.14 1.98 8.94
C ARG A 215 -14.71 1.28 7.71
N LEU A 216 -14.10 0.19 7.27
CA LEU A 216 -14.59 -0.61 6.14
C LEU A 216 -15.99 -1.18 6.42
N GLU A 217 -16.22 -1.69 7.63
CA GLU A 217 -17.52 -2.18 8.08
C GLU A 217 -18.58 -1.06 8.02
N ALA A 218 -18.25 0.14 8.51
CA ALA A 218 -19.15 1.28 8.46
C ALA A 218 -19.46 1.72 7.03
N ALA A 219 -18.47 1.66 6.12
CA ALA A 219 -18.66 1.98 4.72
C ALA A 219 -19.64 1.00 4.05
N VAL A 220 -19.45 -0.30 4.25
CA VAL A 220 -20.34 -1.34 3.70
C VAL A 220 -21.73 -1.27 4.33
N ALA A 221 -21.82 -1.06 5.65
CA ALA A 221 -23.10 -0.86 6.32
C ALA A 221 -23.85 0.38 5.77
N GLY A 222 -23.13 1.45 5.45
CA GLY A 222 -23.67 2.64 4.81
C GLY A 222 -24.24 2.36 3.42
N VAL A 223 -23.51 1.59 2.59
CA VAL A 223 -23.99 1.14 1.27
C VAL A 223 -25.27 0.30 1.44
N CYS A 224 -25.28 -0.69 2.34
CA CYS A 224 -26.47 -1.51 2.56
C CYS A 224 -27.67 -0.72 3.11
N ALA A 225 -27.44 0.26 3.99
CA ALA A 225 -28.50 1.13 4.48
C ALA A 225 -29.13 1.97 3.36
N GLU A 226 -28.33 2.44 2.41
CA GLU A 226 -28.80 3.16 1.22
C GLU A 226 -29.57 2.25 0.25
N TRP A 227 -29.20 0.97 0.15
CA TRP A 227 -29.92 -0.02 -0.64
C TRP A 227 -31.22 -0.48 0.02
N GLY A 228 -31.31 -0.44 1.34
CA GLY A 228 -32.51 -0.79 2.09
C GLY A 228 -32.90 -2.27 1.90
N ALA A 229 -34.13 -2.51 1.45
CA ALA A 229 -34.64 -3.87 1.25
C ALA A 229 -33.92 -4.65 0.13
N ASP A 230 -33.22 -3.94 -0.77
CA ASP A 230 -32.47 -4.56 -1.87
C ASP A 230 -31.09 -5.08 -1.42
N CYS A 231 -30.61 -4.73 -0.21
CA CYS A 231 -29.41 -5.35 0.35
C CYS A 231 -29.77 -6.73 0.96
N PRO A 232 -29.17 -7.85 0.48
CA PRO A 232 -29.46 -9.17 1.00
C PRO A 232 -29.14 -9.29 2.49
N ALA A 233 -29.99 -10.01 3.24
CA ALA A 233 -29.78 -10.21 4.69
C ALA A 233 -28.47 -10.96 5.02
N ASN A 234 -27.90 -11.67 4.06
CA ASN A 234 -26.62 -12.39 4.15
C ASN A 234 -25.53 -11.73 3.28
N PHE A 235 -25.66 -10.44 2.97
CA PHE A 235 -24.63 -9.71 2.24
C PHE A 235 -23.32 -9.75 3.04
N HIS A 236 -22.26 -10.24 2.40
CA HIS A 236 -20.96 -10.45 3.04
C HIS A 236 -19.84 -10.38 2.00
N LEU A 237 -18.78 -9.66 2.33
CA LEU A 237 -17.56 -9.55 1.52
C LEU A 237 -16.39 -10.24 2.21
N SER A 238 -15.62 -11.01 1.44
CA SER A 238 -14.35 -11.59 1.89
C SER A 238 -13.21 -10.77 1.31
N LEU A 239 -12.35 -10.25 2.18
CA LEU A 239 -11.20 -9.42 1.84
C LEU A 239 -9.90 -10.19 2.13
N ASP A 240 -8.98 -10.23 1.17
CA ASP A 240 -7.63 -10.77 1.38
C ASP A 240 -6.58 -9.65 1.28
N PHE A 241 -5.94 -9.34 2.40
CA PHE A 241 -4.81 -8.40 2.45
C PHE A 241 -3.53 -9.15 2.07
N SER A 242 -3.35 -9.31 0.77
CA SER A 242 -2.30 -10.12 0.17
C SER A 242 -0.91 -9.51 0.31
N ILE A 243 0.06 -10.38 0.55
CA ILE A 243 1.49 -10.05 0.57
C ILE A 243 2.12 -10.11 -0.83
N SER A 244 1.35 -10.52 -1.85
CA SER A 244 1.80 -10.60 -3.24
C SER A 244 1.80 -9.21 -3.89
N PRO A 245 2.87 -8.82 -4.61
CA PRO A 245 2.87 -7.60 -5.42
C PRO A 245 1.76 -7.58 -6.47
N ALA A 246 1.27 -8.75 -6.89
CA ALA A 246 0.18 -8.87 -7.85
C ALA A 246 -1.10 -8.17 -7.38
N ALA A 247 -1.31 -7.98 -6.07
CA ALA A 247 -2.45 -7.28 -5.50
C ALA A 247 -2.58 -5.79 -5.91
N PHE A 248 -1.55 -5.19 -6.52
CA PHE A 248 -1.67 -3.85 -7.11
C PHE A 248 -2.22 -3.85 -8.54
N LEU A 249 -2.25 -5.00 -9.20
CA LEU A 249 -2.77 -5.16 -10.55
C LEU A 249 -4.30 -5.13 -10.50
N PRO A 250 -4.96 -4.33 -11.37
CA PRO A 250 -6.43 -4.30 -11.43
C PRO A 250 -7.06 -5.68 -11.65
N GLU A 251 -6.46 -6.50 -12.51
CA GLU A 251 -6.93 -7.84 -12.89
C GLU A 251 -6.91 -8.86 -11.74
N GLU A 252 -6.11 -8.63 -10.71
CA GLU A 252 -5.97 -9.54 -9.56
C GLU A 252 -6.88 -9.15 -8.39
N ARG A 253 -7.63 -8.04 -8.49
CA ARG A 253 -8.42 -7.52 -7.36
C ARG A 253 -9.59 -8.42 -7.00
N GLU A 254 -10.13 -9.20 -7.92
CA GLU A 254 -11.23 -10.11 -7.65
C GLU A 254 -10.83 -11.52 -8.07
N ALA A 255 -10.62 -12.39 -7.08
CA ALA A 255 -10.23 -13.77 -7.28
C ALA A 255 -11.12 -14.68 -6.42
N ASP A 256 -11.83 -15.62 -7.05
CA ASP A 256 -12.69 -16.61 -6.37
C ASP A 256 -13.74 -16.01 -5.41
N GLY A 257 -14.23 -14.80 -5.71
CA GLY A 257 -15.18 -14.08 -4.84
C GLY A 257 -14.54 -13.43 -3.60
N LEU A 258 -13.21 -13.35 -3.55
CA LEU A 258 -12.46 -12.52 -2.62
C LEU A 258 -12.00 -11.24 -3.29
N LEU A 259 -12.16 -10.12 -2.58
CA LEU A 259 -11.52 -8.86 -2.93
C LEU A 259 -10.08 -8.88 -2.41
N VAL A 260 -9.12 -9.01 -3.31
CA VAL A 260 -7.69 -8.99 -3.02
C VAL A 260 -7.19 -7.55 -2.96
N LEU A 261 -6.60 -7.19 -1.83
CA LEU A 261 -6.07 -5.87 -1.55
C LEU A 261 -4.60 -6.01 -1.12
N PRO A 262 -3.70 -5.08 -1.47
CA PRO A 262 -2.32 -5.17 -1.00
C PRO A 262 -2.29 -4.98 0.52
N ALA A 263 -1.52 -5.80 1.24
CA ALA A 263 -1.34 -5.66 2.68
C ALA A 263 -0.75 -4.26 3.03
N PRO A 264 -1.12 -3.62 4.16
CA PRO A 264 -0.60 -2.29 4.52
C PRO A 264 0.93 -2.21 4.56
N SER A 265 1.64 -3.25 5.02
CA SER A 265 3.11 -3.27 4.99
C SER A 265 3.69 -3.39 3.57
N LEU A 266 2.90 -3.87 2.60
CA LEU A 266 3.26 -3.90 1.17
C LEU A 266 2.94 -2.56 0.47
N ALA A 267 1.76 -1.98 0.74
CA ALA A 267 1.37 -0.65 0.28
C ALA A 267 2.34 0.44 0.74
N GLY A 268 2.81 0.32 1.98
CA GLY A 268 3.71 1.25 2.64
C GLY A 268 3.07 1.79 3.91
N ARG A 269 3.85 1.84 4.98
CA ARG A 269 3.39 2.29 6.30
C ARG A 269 3.30 3.82 6.32
N PRO A 270 2.18 4.40 6.75
CA PRO A 270 2.06 5.85 6.81
C PRO A 270 3.00 6.41 7.88
N LEU A 271 3.71 7.49 7.56
CA LEU A 271 4.58 8.21 8.50
C LEU A 271 3.90 9.41 9.18
N ASP A 272 2.74 9.82 8.66
CA ASP A 272 1.95 10.93 9.16
C ASP A 272 0.45 10.63 9.03
N GLU A 273 -0.38 11.46 9.68
CA GLU A 273 -1.84 11.32 9.66
C GLU A 273 -2.39 11.47 8.23
N THR A 274 -1.77 12.30 7.40
CA THR A 274 -2.13 12.45 5.97
C THR A 274 -1.92 11.13 5.22
N GLY A 275 -0.76 10.49 5.38
CA GLY A 275 -0.49 9.16 4.80
C GLY A 275 -1.46 8.09 5.29
N LYS A 276 -1.85 8.14 6.57
CA LYS A 276 -2.83 7.19 7.12
C LYS A 276 -4.22 7.42 6.53
N ALA A 277 -4.66 8.68 6.47
CA ALA A 277 -5.97 9.05 5.95
C ALA A 277 -6.13 8.65 4.48
N VAL A 278 -5.12 8.89 3.65
CA VAL A 278 -5.19 8.56 2.21
C VAL A 278 -5.16 7.05 1.95
N LEU A 279 -4.35 6.28 2.70
CA LEU A 279 -4.37 4.82 2.60
C LEU A 279 -5.73 4.26 3.01
N TYR A 280 -6.28 4.74 4.13
CA TYR A 280 -7.58 4.29 4.62
C TYR A 280 -8.70 4.63 3.62
N ARG A 281 -8.66 5.83 3.04
CA ARG A 281 -9.58 6.24 1.98
C ARG A 281 -9.46 5.33 0.77
N GLY A 282 -8.27 4.97 0.31
CA GLY A 282 -8.13 4.09 -0.86
C GLY A 282 -8.65 2.67 -0.62
N TYR A 283 -8.39 2.08 0.56
CA TYR A 283 -9.02 0.79 0.92
C TYR A 283 -10.54 0.89 1.03
N GLU A 284 -11.05 1.98 1.62
CA GLU A 284 -12.49 2.24 1.72
C GLU A 284 -13.12 2.42 0.34
N THR A 285 -12.47 3.13 -0.58
CA THR A 285 -12.91 3.26 -1.98
C THR A 285 -13.02 1.88 -2.62
N ALA A 286 -11.98 1.05 -2.53
CA ALA A 286 -11.97 -0.28 -3.15
C ALA A 286 -13.07 -1.20 -2.59
N VAL A 287 -13.25 -1.22 -1.26
CA VAL A 287 -14.29 -2.05 -0.61
C VAL A 287 -15.69 -1.52 -0.91
N THR A 288 -15.88 -0.20 -0.91
CA THR A 288 -17.17 0.42 -1.26
C THR A 288 -17.53 0.13 -2.71
N GLU A 289 -16.56 0.23 -3.61
CA GLU A 289 -16.71 -0.10 -5.02
C GLU A 289 -17.12 -1.57 -5.21
N ALA A 290 -16.41 -2.51 -4.59
CA ALA A 290 -16.76 -3.93 -4.64
C ALA A 290 -18.16 -4.21 -4.08
N ALA A 291 -18.54 -3.55 -2.97
CA ALA A 291 -19.88 -3.68 -2.40
C ALA A 291 -20.97 -3.19 -3.36
N LEU A 292 -20.74 -2.05 -4.02
CA LEU A 292 -21.65 -1.49 -5.01
C LEU A 292 -21.78 -2.39 -6.23
N ARG A 293 -20.66 -2.93 -6.75
CA ARG A 293 -20.65 -3.90 -7.87
C ARG A 293 -21.43 -5.17 -7.52
N GLN A 294 -21.20 -5.74 -6.34
CA GLN A 294 -21.91 -6.95 -5.91
C GLN A 294 -23.42 -6.72 -5.73
N LEU A 295 -23.84 -5.55 -5.24
CA LEU A 295 -25.26 -5.22 -5.03
C LEU A 295 -25.98 -4.81 -6.31
N ALA A 296 -25.33 -4.06 -7.20
CA ALA A 296 -25.94 -3.59 -8.44
C ALA A 296 -25.81 -4.61 -9.59
N GLY A 297 -24.81 -5.49 -9.53
CA GLY A 297 -24.31 -6.27 -10.66
C GLY A 297 -23.23 -5.50 -11.44
N GLU A 298 -22.55 -6.20 -12.34
CA GLU A 298 -21.47 -5.64 -13.15
C GLU A 298 -21.94 -5.27 -14.56
N SER A 299 -21.30 -4.25 -15.14
CA SER A 299 -21.50 -3.84 -16.53
C SER A 299 -20.25 -3.13 -17.04
N ASP A 300 -19.82 -3.45 -18.26
CA ASP A 300 -18.70 -2.78 -18.94
C ASP A 300 -19.07 -1.40 -19.52
N SER A 301 -20.28 -0.90 -19.24
CA SER A 301 -20.75 0.38 -19.74
C SER A 301 -20.00 1.55 -19.09
N LEU A 302 -19.54 2.51 -19.90
CA LEU A 302 -18.97 3.76 -19.37
C LEU A 302 -19.98 4.55 -18.52
N LEU A 303 -21.29 4.38 -18.73
CA LEU A 303 -22.32 4.98 -17.89
C LEU A 303 -22.43 4.29 -16.53
N TYR A 304 -22.12 2.99 -16.46
CA TYR A 304 -22.01 2.26 -15.20
C TYR A 304 -20.85 2.80 -14.37
N GLU A 305 -19.66 2.90 -14.96
CA GLU A 305 -18.47 3.45 -14.29
C GLU A 305 -18.68 4.90 -13.86
N ALA A 306 -19.29 5.75 -14.72
CA ALA A 306 -19.60 7.13 -14.36
C ALA A 306 -20.61 7.24 -13.20
N ALA A 307 -21.63 6.36 -13.15
CA ALA A 307 -22.59 6.32 -12.04
C ALA A 307 -21.93 5.86 -10.74
N LEU A 308 -21.04 4.86 -10.82
CA LEU A 308 -20.23 4.39 -9.70
C LEU A 308 -19.32 5.49 -9.16
N ASP A 309 -18.58 6.18 -10.05
CA ASP A 309 -17.73 7.31 -9.70
C ASP A 309 -18.51 8.44 -9.04
N ARG A 310 -19.77 8.65 -9.44
CA ARG A 310 -20.61 9.67 -8.82
C ARG A 310 -20.95 9.31 -7.38
N ILE A 311 -21.30 8.05 -7.12
CA ILE A 311 -21.57 7.56 -5.75
C ILE A 311 -20.31 7.69 -4.88
N LEU A 312 -19.15 7.31 -5.42
CA LEU A 312 -17.88 7.45 -4.72
C LEU A 312 -17.52 8.92 -4.45
N ALA A 313 -17.83 9.83 -5.37
CA ALA A 313 -17.62 11.26 -5.19
C ALA A 313 -18.55 11.89 -4.15
N GLU A 314 -19.82 11.50 -4.11
CA GLU A 314 -20.78 11.93 -3.09
C GLU A 314 -20.36 11.51 -1.67
N LYS A 315 -19.67 10.36 -1.55
CA LYS A 315 -19.08 9.87 -0.30
C LYS A 315 -17.70 10.47 0.01
N GLY A 316 -17.14 11.31 -0.86
CA GLY A 316 -15.80 11.88 -0.72
C GLY A 316 -14.67 10.87 -0.90
N LEU A 317 -14.95 9.71 -1.50
CA LEU A 317 -14.00 8.62 -1.69
C LEU A 317 -13.17 8.78 -2.96
N ARG A 318 -13.72 9.38 -4.01
CA ARG A 318 -13.03 9.68 -5.28
C ARG A 318 -13.37 11.10 -5.75
N PRO A 319 -12.43 11.90 -6.26
CA PRO A 319 -12.79 13.17 -6.87
C PRO A 319 -13.63 12.94 -8.13
N TRP A 320 -14.58 13.83 -8.41
CA TRP A 320 -15.33 13.80 -9.66
C TRP A 320 -14.40 14.19 -10.83
N PRO A 321 -14.32 13.40 -11.92
CA PRO A 321 -13.28 13.59 -12.95
C PRO A 321 -13.55 14.76 -13.92
N LEU A 322 -14.75 15.34 -13.92
CA LEU A 322 -15.04 16.49 -14.77
C LEU A 322 -14.51 17.79 -14.17
N THR A 323 -13.77 18.54 -14.98
CA THR A 323 -13.24 19.86 -14.67
C THR A 323 -13.90 20.91 -15.57
N PRO A 324 -13.78 22.21 -15.26
CA PRO A 324 -14.31 23.27 -16.13
C PRO A 324 -13.82 23.20 -17.58
N SER A 325 -12.56 22.80 -17.81
CA SER A 325 -12.03 22.63 -19.17
C SER A 325 -12.67 21.45 -19.92
N HIS A 326 -13.08 20.40 -19.20
CA HIS A 326 -13.85 19.30 -19.80
C HIS A 326 -15.21 19.78 -20.29
N TRP A 327 -15.91 20.59 -19.49
CA TRP A 327 -17.19 21.19 -19.88
C TRP A 327 -17.07 22.11 -21.09
N GLN A 328 -16.02 22.93 -21.17
CA GLN A 328 -15.74 23.75 -22.36
C GLN A 328 -15.53 22.90 -23.61
N THR A 329 -14.85 21.75 -23.48
CA THR A 329 -14.63 20.82 -24.59
C THR A 329 -15.94 20.19 -25.07
N ILE A 330 -16.82 19.76 -24.14
CA ILE A 330 -18.13 19.20 -24.45
C ILE A 330 -19.02 20.23 -25.13
N ALA A 331 -19.05 21.46 -24.60
CA ALA A 331 -19.80 22.58 -25.18
C ALA A 331 -19.32 22.92 -26.60
N ALA A 332 -18.00 22.97 -26.82
CA ALA A 332 -17.42 23.25 -28.13
C ALA A 332 -17.72 22.16 -29.17
N ALA A 333 -17.82 20.90 -28.73
CA ALA A 333 -18.18 19.77 -29.59
C ALA A 333 -19.68 19.74 -29.96
N GLN A 334 -20.51 20.60 -29.36
CA GLN A 334 -21.98 20.63 -29.56
C GLN A 334 -22.61 19.25 -29.34
N THR A 335 -22.12 18.53 -28.33
CA THR A 335 -22.58 17.17 -28.03
C THR A 335 -24.00 17.22 -27.48
N ALA A 336 -24.92 16.49 -28.11
CA ALA A 336 -26.31 16.37 -27.68
C ALA A 336 -26.46 15.21 -26.69
N LEU A 337 -27.51 15.25 -25.84
CA LEU A 337 -27.83 14.14 -24.94
C LEU A 337 -28.03 12.80 -25.67
N ALA A 338 -28.53 12.84 -26.91
CA ALA A 338 -28.70 11.68 -27.77
C ALA A 338 -27.37 11.01 -28.20
N ASP A 339 -26.25 11.75 -28.18
CA ASP A 339 -24.92 11.21 -28.50
C ASP A 339 -24.43 10.22 -27.44
N GLY A 340 -25.09 10.17 -26.27
CA GLY A 340 -24.89 9.13 -25.27
C GLY A 340 -25.15 7.71 -25.81
N ALA A 341 -25.81 7.56 -26.96
CA ALA A 341 -25.92 6.27 -27.64
C ALA A 341 -24.55 5.67 -28.02
N VAL A 342 -23.54 6.51 -28.29
CA VAL A 342 -22.17 6.07 -28.58
C VAL A 342 -21.51 5.47 -27.32
N VAL A 343 -21.72 6.12 -26.18
CA VAL A 343 -21.25 5.66 -24.86
C VAL A 343 -21.93 4.35 -24.48
N TRP A 344 -23.25 4.26 -24.72
CA TRP A 344 -24.05 3.06 -24.45
C TRP A 344 -23.64 1.84 -25.29
N GLN A 345 -23.14 2.06 -26.51
CA GLN A 345 -22.63 1.00 -27.38
C GLN A 345 -21.23 0.49 -26.99
N GLY A 346 -20.64 1.00 -25.91
CA GLY A 346 -19.34 0.55 -25.40
C GLY A 346 -18.15 1.07 -26.20
N GLN A 347 -18.28 2.22 -26.87
CA GLN A 347 -17.13 2.83 -27.52
C GLN A 347 -16.18 3.44 -26.47
N ASP A 348 -15.10 2.75 -26.19
CA ASP A 348 -14.06 3.24 -25.27
C ASP A 348 -13.21 4.33 -25.95
N SER A 349 -13.34 5.56 -25.45
CA SER A 349 -12.49 6.68 -25.82
C SER A 349 -12.53 7.76 -24.73
N PRO A 350 -11.47 8.59 -24.58
CA PRO A 350 -11.49 9.69 -23.61
C PRO A 350 -12.64 10.68 -23.79
N GLN A 351 -13.17 10.81 -25.02
CA GLN A 351 -14.34 11.67 -25.28
C GLN A 351 -15.63 10.99 -24.81
N ALA A 352 -15.81 9.70 -25.09
CA ALA A 352 -16.96 8.94 -24.65
C ALA A 352 -17.02 8.83 -23.11
N GLU A 353 -15.87 8.64 -22.46
CA GLU A 353 -15.75 8.62 -21.00
C GLU A 353 -16.19 9.97 -20.39
N ARG A 354 -15.69 11.09 -20.92
CA ARG A 354 -16.13 12.44 -20.47
C ARG A 354 -17.62 12.65 -20.69
N LEU A 355 -18.16 12.20 -21.83
CA LEU A 355 -19.58 12.30 -22.13
C LEU A 355 -20.42 11.46 -21.15
N ALA A 356 -19.98 10.24 -20.81
CA ALA A 356 -20.63 9.39 -19.84
C ALA A 356 -20.78 10.08 -18.48
N HIS A 357 -19.68 10.65 -17.97
CA HIS A 357 -19.68 11.42 -16.73
C HIS A 357 -20.62 12.63 -16.83
N ALA A 358 -20.59 13.35 -17.95
CA ALA A 358 -21.43 14.53 -18.13
C ALA A 358 -22.93 14.20 -18.11
N ILE A 359 -23.31 13.10 -18.77
CA ILE A 359 -24.69 12.58 -18.78
C ILE A 359 -25.11 12.19 -17.35
N VAL A 360 -24.28 11.45 -16.62
CA VAL A 360 -24.58 11.08 -15.22
C VAL A 360 -24.74 12.32 -14.35
N GLN A 361 -23.86 13.31 -14.48
CA GLN A 361 -23.97 14.54 -13.69
C GLN A 361 -25.27 15.29 -13.99
N PHE A 362 -25.65 15.41 -15.27
CA PHE A 362 -26.92 16.02 -15.67
C PHE A 362 -28.13 15.29 -15.09
N LEU A 363 -28.16 13.95 -15.19
CA LEU A 363 -29.26 13.15 -14.66
C LEU A 363 -29.40 13.28 -13.14
N VAL A 364 -28.29 13.44 -12.42
CA VAL A 364 -28.30 13.60 -10.95
C VAL A 364 -28.70 15.02 -10.55
N GLU A 365 -28.06 16.04 -11.13
CA GLU A 365 -28.16 17.43 -10.67
C GLU A 365 -29.38 18.15 -11.24
N GLU A 366 -29.69 17.94 -12.52
CA GLU A 366 -30.82 18.61 -13.18
C GLU A 366 -32.11 17.79 -13.10
N GLN A 367 -32.01 16.46 -13.26
CA GLN A 367 -33.17 15.58 -13.30
C GLN A 367 -33.51 14.93 -11.94
N GLY A 368 -32.66 15.13 -10.92
CA GLY A 368 -32.89 14.61 -9.58
C GLY A 368 -32.88 13.08 -9.47
N VAL A 369 -32.28 12.39 -10.44
CA VAL A 369 -32.16 10.92 -10.40
C VAL A 369 -31.04 10.55 -9.44
N SER A 370 -31.33 9.78 -8.40
CA SER A 370 -30.28 9.31 -7.48
C SER A 370 -29.24 8.44 -8.21
N SER A 371 -27.95 8.61 -7.91
CA SER A 371 -26.86 7.85 -8.55
C SER A 371 -26.99 6.33 -8.36
N ARG A 372 -27.52 5.89 -7.21
CA ARG A 372 -27.88 4.47 -6.98
C ARG A 372 -28.88 3.94 -8.02
N ARG A 373 -29.95 4.69 -8.28
CA ARG A 373 -30.96 4.31 -9.29
C ARG A 373 -30.34 4.25 -10.68
N LEU A 374 -29.43 5.18 -11.01
CA LEU A 374 -28.70 5.16 -12.27
C LEU A 374 -27.85 3.88 -12.39
N LEU A 375 -27.02 3.59 -11.39
CA LEU A 375 -26.16 2.40 -11.37
C LEU A 375 -26.98 1.12 -11.60
N ALA A 376 -28.05 0.92 -10.82
CA ALA A 376 -28.92 -0.25 -10.95
C ALA A 376 -29.68 -0.29 -12.29
N ALA A 377 -30.07 0.86 -12.84
CA ALA A 377 -30.76 0.93 -14.13
C ALA A 377 -29.84 0.54 -15.29
N VAL A 378 -28.57 0.97 -15.28
CA VAL A 378 -27.61 0.60 -16.35
C VAL A 378 -27.44 -0.92 -16.41
N VAL A 379 -27.30 -1.60 -15.27
CA VAL A 379 -27.16 -3.06 -15.23
C VAL A 379 -28.44 -3.77 -15.66
N ARG A 380 -29.59 -3.41 -15.06
CA ARG A 380 -30.87 -4.08 -15.32
C ARG A 380 -31.32 -3.96 -16.77
N ASP A 381 -31.10 -2.79 -17.36
CA ASP A 381 -31.70 -2.40 -18.64
C ASP A 381 -30.67 -2.38 -19.79
N GLN A 382 -29.51 -3.02 -19.62
CA GLN A 382 -28.41 -3.05 -20.59
C GLN A 382 -28.79 -3.52 -22.01
N ALA A 383 -29.88 -4.30 -22.13
CA ALA A 383 -30.37 -4.80 -23.41
C ALA A 383 -31.25 -3.78 -24.16
N LEU A 384 -31.67 -2.69 -23.52
CA LEU A 384 -32.50 -1.67 -24.13
C LEU A 384 -31.65 -0.73 -25.02
N PRO A 385 -32.21 -0.19 -26.11
CA PRO A 385 -31.62 0.95 -26.80
C PRO A 385 -31.47 2.14 -25.84
N TYR A 386 -30.38 2.90 -25.98
CA TYR A 386 -30.07 4.07 -25.15
C TYR A 386 -31.27 5.03 -24.96
N SER A 387 -32.00 5.34 -26.03
CA SER A 387 -33.16 6.24 -25.96
C SER A 387 -34.29 5.70 -25.09
N ILE A 388 -34.52 4.38 -25.11
CA ILE A 388 -35.53 3.72 -24.27
C ILE A 388 -35.07 3.70 -22.81
N TRP A 389 -33.78 3.37 -22.58
CA TRP A 389 -33.18 3.43 -21.24
C TRP A 389 -33.29 4.83 -20.64
N LEU A 390 -32.89 5.87 -21.39
CA LEU A 390 -32.93 7.26 -20.96
C LEU A 390 -34.35 7.70 -20.61
N SER A 391 -35.32 7.36 -21.46
CA SER A 391 -36.75 7.64 -21.22
C SER A 391 -37.27 6.97 -19.95
N ALA A 392 -36.84 5.74 -19.67
CA ALA A 392 -37.23 5.01 -18.47
C ALA A 392 -36.60 5.60 -17.18
N VAL A 393 -35.40 6.15 -17.30
CA VAL A 393 -34.69 6.81 -16.19
C VAL A 393 -35.34 8.16 -15.86
N MET A 394 -35.64 8.97 -16.87
CA MET A 394 -36.17 10.34 -16.73
C MET A 394 -37.69 10.41 -16.53
N ASN A 395 -38.41 9.31 -16.77
CA ASN A 395 -39.88 9.23 -16.82
C ASN A 395 -40.48 10.07 -17.97
N GLU A 396 -40.06 9.74 -19.21
CA GLU A 396 -40.25 10.41 -20.51
C GLU A 396 -39.06 11.28 -20.92
N VAL A 397 -38.80 11.31 -22.25
CA VAL A 397 -37.82 12.22 -22.86
C VAL A 397 -38.44 13.08 -23.94
N ASP A 398 -38.50 14.39 -23.73
CA ASP A 398 -39.06 15.36 -24.68
C ASP A 398 -38.07 16.45 -25.17
N ALA A 399 -38.54 17.35 -26.03
CA ALA A 399 -37.72 18.42 -26.59
C ALA A 399 -37.24 19.45 -25.54
N ALA A 400 -37.93 19.57 -24.41
CA ALA A 400 -37.53 20.47 -23.34
C ALA A 400 -36.27 19.96 -22.63
N GLU A 401 -36.08 18.65 -22.55
CA GLU A 401 -34.90 18.06 -21.92
C GLU A 401 -33.64 18.15 -22.76
N ALA A 402 -33.77 18.06 -24.09
CA ALA A 402 -32.66 18.36 -24.98
C ALA A 402 -32.18 19.81 -24.80
N ALA A 403 -33.12 20.75 -24.65
CA ALA A 403 -32.79 22.15 -24.34
C ALA A 403 -32.19 22.31 -22.92
N ALA A 404 -32.66 21.54 -21.94
CA ALA A 404 -32.12 21.54 -20.58
C ALA A 404 -30.67 21.02 -20.55
N TRP A 405 -30.35 19.98 -21.34
CA TRP A 405 -28.98 19.51 -21.52
C TRP A 405 -28.06 20.60 -22.07
N ASP A 406 -28.45 21.26 -23.16
CA ASP A 406 -27.64 22.32 -23.77
C ASP A 406 -27.42 23.48 -22.78
N GLN A 407 -28.46 23.86 -22.04
CA GLN A 407 -28.36 24.88 -20.99
C GLN A 407 -27.40 24.45 -19.88
N PHE A 408 -27.55 23.22 -19.37
CA PHE A 408 -26.72 22.66 -18.31
C PHE A 408 -25.23 22.64 -18.72
N VAL A 409 -24.92 22.14 -19.91
CA VAL A 409 -23.55 22.13 -20.45
C VAL A 409 -22.99 23.55 -20.54
N ALA A 410 -23.78 24.51 -21.02
CA ALA A 410 -23.36 25.91 -21.15
C ALA A 410 -23.14 26.60 -19.79
N GLU A 411 -23.90 26.23 -18.76
CA GLU A 411 -23.74 26.74 -17.39
C GLU A 411 -22.48 26.16 -16.73
N GLN A 412 -22.28 24.85 -16.80
CA GLN A 412 -21.09 24.18 -16.25
C GLN A 412 -19.79 24.68 -16.90
N ALA A 413 -19.83 24.99 -18.21
CA ALA A 413 -18.69 25.55 -18.92
C ALA A 413 -18.33 26.99 -18.48
N LYS A 414 -19.25 27.73 -17.86
CA LYS A 414 -19.04 29.10 -17.35
C LYS A 414 -18.64 29.14 -15.88
N SER A 415 -18.94 28.10 -15.11
CA SER A 415 -18.80 28.10 -13.65
C SER A 415 -17.39 27.80 -13.13
N GLY A 416 -16.40 27.64 -14.00
CA GLY A 416 -14.99 27.53 -13.60
C GLY A 416 -14.07 28.36 -14.46
#